data_AF-A0A355CKQ5-F1
#
_entry.id   AF-A0A355CKQ5-F1
#
_cell.length_a   1.000
_cell.length_b   1.000
_cell.length_c   1.000
_cell.angle_alpha   90.00
_cell.angle_beta   90.00
_cell.angle_gamma   90.00
#
_symmetry.space_group_name_H-M   'P 1'
#
loop_
_entity.id
_entity.type
_entity.pdbx_description
1 polymer ?
#
loop_
_entity_poly.entity_id
_entity_poly.type
_entity_poly.pdbx_seq_one_letter_code
_entity_poly.pdbx_strand_id
1 'polypeptide(L)' 'MGKILAIADAMTLEVVQQLLSGEGHQVRVTPNTREGMDLARQMSPDLIICD' A
#
# COMPACT_ATOMS: atom_id res chain seq x y z
N MET A 1 13.48 6.24 -1.38
CA MET A 1 12.77 4.96 -1.53
C MET A 1 12.19 4.54 -0.20
N GLY A 2 10.91 4.18 -0.16
CA GLY A 2 10.24 3.69 1.07
C GLY A 2 9.27 2.56 0.75
N LYS A 3 8.89 1.81 1.78
CA LYS A 3 7.88 0.75 1.76
C LYS A 3 6.52 1.38 2.06
N ILE A 4 5.58 1.26 1.13
CA ILE A 4 4.26 1.87 1.24
C ILE A 4 3.21 0.75 1.20
N LEU A 5 2.24 0.83 2.11
CA LEU A 5 1.07 -0.04 2.10
C LEU A 5 -0.17 0.81 1.82
N ALA A 6 -1.01 0.40 0.88
CA ALA A 6 -2.30 1.03 0.63
C ALA A 6 -3.46 0.06 0.86
N ILE A 7 -4.49 0.55 1.55
CA ILE A 7 -5.72 -0.17 1.89
C ILE A 7 -6.91 0.67 1.44
N ALA A 8 -7.52 0.34 0.31
CA ALA A 8 -8.59 1.13 -0.30
C ALA A 8 -9.38 0.29 -1.33
N ASP A 9 -10.36 0.90 -1.99
CA ASP A 9 -11.03 0.27 -3.14
C ASP A 9 -10.08 0.04 -4.33
N ALA A 10 -10.50 -0.82 -5.26
CA ALA A 10 -9.66 -1.23 -6.39
C ALA A 10 -9.18 -0.08 -7.29
N MET A 11 -10.00 0.96 -7.49
CA MET A 11 -9.63 2.10 -8.33
C MET A 11 -8.50 2.89 -7.67
N THR A 12 -8.64 3.18 -6.37
CA THR A 12 -7.62 3.88 -5.59
C THR A 12 -6.30 3.09 -5.55
N LEU A 13 -6.38 1.77 -5.34
CA LEU A 13 -5.19 0.91 -5.28
C LEU A 13 -4.41 0.89 -6.60
N GLU A 14 -5.08 0.86 -7.75
CA GLU A 14 -4.43 0.86 -9.06
C GLU A 14 -3.63 2.16 -9.28
N VAL A 15 -4.23 3.31 -8.95
CA VAL A 15 -3.57 4.63 -9.06
C VAL A 15 -2.36 4.71 -8.13
N VAL A 16 -2.51 4.29 -6.87
CA VAL A 16 -1.43 4.30 -5.88
C VAL A 16 -0.27 3.39 -6.31
N GLN A 17 -0.57 2.18 -6.79
CA GLN A 17 0.42 1.25 -7.27
C GLN A 17 1.23 1.84 -8.44
N GLN A 18 0.56 2.42 -9.44
CA GLN A 18 1.22 2.96 -10.62
C GLN A 18 2.10 4.16 -10.28
N LEU A 19 1.57 5.16 -9.56
CA LEU A 19 2.28 6.40 -9.27
C LEU A 19 3.50 6.15 -8.38
N LEU A 20 3.31 5.49 -7.24
CA LEU A 20 4.37 5.38 -6.24
C LEU A 20 5.43 4.33 -6.64
N SER A 21 5.06 3.30 -7.39
CA SER A 21 6.06 2.38 -7.95
C SER A 21 6.86 3.05 -9.07
N GLY A 22 6.26 3.95 -9.85
CA GLY A 22 6.95 4.76 -10.86
C GLY A 22 8.05 5.65 -10.26
N GLU A 23 7.81 6.16 -9.06
CA GLU A 23 8.79 6.91 -8.25
C GLU A 23 9.79 5.99 -7.51
N GLY A 24 9.72 4.68 -7.72
CA GLY A 24 10.65 3.68 -7.20
C GLY A 24 10.30 3.10 -5.81
N HIS A 25 9.17 3.49 -5.20
CA HIS A 25 8.77 2.94 -3.90
C HIS A 25 8.40 1.45 -3.98
N GLN A 26 8.58 0.74 -2.87
CA GLN A 26 8.07 -0.63 -2.72
C GLN A 26 6.63 -0.58 -2.24
N VAL A 27 5.69 -0.65 -3.18
CA VAL A 27 4.26 -0.56 -2.88
C VAL A 27 3.65 -1.95 -2.69
N ARG A 28 2.88 -2.14 -1.62
CA ARG A 28 1.89 -3.21 -1.47
C ARG A 28 0.50 -2.60 -1.42
N VAL A 29 -0.47 -3.27 -2.03
CA VAL A 29 -1.87 -2.86 -2.05
C VAL A 29 -2.75 -4.02 -1.60
N THR A 30 -3.82 -3.73 -0.87
CA THR A 30 -4.88 -4.71 -0.57
C THR A 30 -6.21 -3.99 -0.36
N PRO A 31 -7.34 -4.53 -0.85
CA PRO A 31 -8.66 -3.97 -0.54
C PRO A 31 -9.22 -4.45 0.82
N ASN A 32 -8.47 -5.26 1.56
CA ASN A 32 -8.93 -5.90 2.78
C ASN A 32 -8.22 -5.33 4.01
N THR A 33 -8.96 -4.71 4.93
CA THR A 33 -8.40 -4.11 6.15
C THR A 33 -7.68 -5.13 7.04
N ARG A 34 -8.19 -6.36 7.16
CA ARG A 34 -7.55 -7.40 7.98
C ARG A 34 -6.21 -7.82 7.41
N GLU A 35 -6.18 -8.11 6.10
CA GLU A 35 -4.94 -8.42 5.39
C GLU A 35 -3.96 -7.25 5.47
N GLY A 36 -4.45 -6.01 5.30
CA GLY A 36 -3.63 -4.81 5.41
C GLY A 36 -2.98 -4.66 6.78
N MET A 37 -3.70 -4.94 7.87
CA MET A 37 -3.13 -4.92 9.21
C MET A 37 -2.05 -6.01 9.41
N ASP A 38 -2.24 -7.19 8.82
CA ASP A 38 -1.25 -8.27 8.89
C ASP A 38 -0.01 -7.93 8.07
N LEU A 39 -0.18 -7.36 6.87
CA LEU A 39 0.90 -6.84 6.03
C LEU A 39 1.68 -5.73 6.75
N ALA A 40 0.99 -4.78 7.37
CA ALA A 40 1.62 -3.68 8.09
C ALA A 40 2.58 -4.18 9.18
N ARG A 41 2.16 -5.21 9.94
CA ARG A 41 3.02 -5.84 10.97
C ARG A 41 4.21 -6.58 10.38
N GLN A 42 4.00 -7.30 9.28
CA GLN A 42 5.05 -8.12 8.66
C GLN A 42 6.12 -7.26 7.97
N MET A 43 5.70 -6.22 7.24
CA MET A 43 6.63 -5.43 6.43
C MET A 43 7.14 -4.16 7.10
N SER A 44 6.48 -3.68 8.17
CA SER A 44 6.76 -2.40 8.83
C SER A 44 6.92 -1.26 7.80
N PRO A 45 5.81 -0.83 7.15
CA PRO A 45 5.86 0.19 6.10
C PRO A 45 6.22 1.56 6.68
N ASP A 46 6.83 2.41 5.85
CA ASP A 46 7.16 3.80 6.20
C ASP A 46 5.94 4.72 6.11
N LEU A 47 4.93 4.32 5.31
CA LEU A 47 3.66 5.01 5.13
C LEU A 47 2.53 3.99 4.90
N ILE A 48 1.38 4.25 5.51
CA ILE A 48 0.12 3.55 5.22
C ILE A 48 -0.87 4.57 4.66
N ILE A 49 -1.44 4.27 3.51
CA ILE A 49 -2.56 5.01 2.89
C ILE A 49 -3.82 4.17 3.14
N CYS A 50 -4.83 4.73 3.80
CA CYS A 50 -6.06 4.01 4.12
C CYS A 50 -7.28 4.91 3.89
N ASP A 51 -8.30 4.35 3.24
CA ASP A 51 -9.67 4.90 3.18
C ASP A 51 -10.59 4.10 4.12
#